data_AF-A0A2N2XDH1-F1
#
_entry.id   AF-A0A2N2XDH1-F1
#
_cell.length_a   1.000
_cell.length_b   1.000
_cell.length_c   1.000
_cell.angle_alpha   90.00
_cell.angle_beta   90.00
_cell.angle_gamma   90.00
#
_symmetry.space_group_name_H-M   'P 1'
#
loop_
_entity.id
_entity.type
_entity.pdbx_description
1 polymer ?
#
loop_
_entity_poly.entity_id
_entity_poly.type
_entity_poly.pdbx_seq_one_letter_code
_entity_poly.pdbx_strand_id
1 'polypeptide(L)'
;MSYCSNCGTNIPVEAKFCPSCGTKIVLKTANKYLTGYKEKMYKNTVMSLKNEGRNFAESKVKEAFNSFTKRPTNVSEKTQSISEVFKPTKKAESKQIDSISKAGGITIWTWIYLIINALLVYNGYRIDTILGTLLFSVVVLLFVFLRRSKPNPYNWLVKIILVLQMAYLILVLPEGILYLGINTLLLIGIFITDFILLFKGNKK
;
A
#
# COMPACT_ATOMS: atom_id res chain seq x y z
N MET A 1 29.98 9.45 -42.67
CA MET A 1 31.42 9.78 -42.63
C MET A 1 31.58 11.00 -41.74
N SER A 2 32.44 10.94 -40.73
CA SER A 2 32.70 12.06 -39.82
C SER A 2 34.04 12.72 -40.19
N TYR A 3 34.14 14.03 -40.04
CA TYR A 3 35.38 14.78 -40.29
C TYR A 3 35.93 15.31 -38.98
N CYS A 4 37.26 15.39 -38.88
CA CYS A 4 37.92 15.92 -37.69
C CYS A 4 37.64 17.42 -37.56
N SER A 5 37.11 17.84 -36.42
CA SER A 5 36.85 19.25 -36.12
C SER A 5 38.12 20.11 -36.04
N ASN A 6 39.30 19.50 -35.90
CA ASN A 6 40.58 20.22 -35.79
C ASN A 6 41.34 20.31 -37.13
N CYS A 7 41.34 19.24 -37.94
CA CYS A 7 42.14 19.20 -39.18
C CYS A 7 41.33 18.89 -40.46
N GLY A 8 40.02 18.69 -40.37
CA GLY A 8 39.16 18.41 -41.52
C GLY A 8 39.36 17.04 -42.17
N THR A 9 40.25 16.18 -41.67
CA THR A 9 40.49 14.85 -42.25
C THR A 9 39.32 13.90 -41.95
N ASN A 10 39.01 13.01 -42.89
CA ASN A 10 37.98 11.98 -42.73
C ASN A 10 38.36 10.99 -41.62
N ILE A 11 37.41 10.70 -40.74
CA ILE A 11 37.56 9.84 -39.58
C ILE A 11 36.76 8.54 -39.83
N PRO A 12 37.39 7.36 -39.71
CA PRO A 12 36.67 6.09 -39.75
C PRO A 12 35.76 5.93 -38.53
N VAL A 13 34.63 5.24 -38.70
CA VAL A 13 33.46 5.25 -37.79
C VAL A 13 33.76 4.89 -36.33
N GLU A 14 34.88 4.23 -36.05
CA GLU A 14 35.27 3.73 -34.72
C GLU A 14 36.58 4.34 -34.17
N ALA A 15 37.17 5.34 -34.84
CA ALA A 15 38.41 5.95 -34.37
C ALA A 15 38.20 6.84 -33.14
N LYS A 16 38.92 6.55 -32.05
CA LYS A 16 38.94 7.34 -30.81
C LYS A 16 39.79 8.61 -30.92
N PHE A 17 40.72 8.64 -31.87
CA PHE A 17 41.64 9.73 -32.15
C PHE A 17 41.76 9.94 -33.66
N CYS A 18 41.95 11.18 -34.10
CA CYS A 18 42.15 11.47 -35.52
C CYS A 18 43.53 10.94 -35.97
N PRO A 19 43.61 10.15 -37.07
CA PRO A 19 44.87 9.58 -37.54
C PRO A 19 45.86 10.63 -38.05
N SER A 20 45.39 11.80 -38.49
CA SER A 20 46.27 12.83 -39.07
C SER A 20 46.79 13.84 -38.07
N CYS A 21 46.01 14.20 -37.04
CA CYS A 21 46.40 15.26 -36.09
C CYS A 21 46.41 14.80 -34.62
N GLY A 22 46.13 13.52 -34.34
CA GLY A 22 46.12 12.95 -32.99
C GLY A 22 45.02 13.48 -32.06
N THR A 23 44.14 14.37 -32.54
CA THR A 23 43.10 14.97 -31.70
C THR A 23 42.07 13.94 -31.28
N LYS A 24 41.77 13.87 -29.98
CA LYS A 24 40.78 12.95 -29.41
C LYS A 24 39.39 13.29 -29.91
N ILE A 25 38.69 12.29 -30.46
CA ILE A 25 37.34 12.45 -30.98
C ILE A 25 36.38 12.07 -29.86
N VAL A 26 35.64 13.06 -29.36
CA VAL A 26 34.60 12.83 -28.36
C VAL A 26 33.31 12.56 -29.12
N LEU A 27 32.91 11.29 -29.24
CA LEU A 27 31.59 10.85 -29.73
C LEU A 27 30.50 11.27 -28.73
N LYS A 28 30.27 12.57 -28.59
CA LYS A 28 29.03 13.09 -28.03
C LYS A 28 28.04 13.11 -29.17
N THR A 29 26.81 12.64 -28.91
CA THR A 29 25.58 12.98 -29.64
C THR A 29 24.86 11.85 -30.40
N ALA A 30 24.69 10.69 -29.76
CA ALA A 30 23.51 9.83 -30.01
C ALA A 30 22.58 9.77 -28.77
N ASN A 31 23.15 9.80 -27.57
CA ASN A 31 22.39 9.57 -26.34
C ASN A 31 21.54 10.76 -25.85
N LYS A 32 21.89 12.01 -26.19
CA LYS A 32 21.18 13.19 -25.67
C LYS A 32 19.82 13.45 -26.34
N TYR A 33 19.67 13.06 -27.61
CA TYR A 33 18.42 13.25 -28.34
C TYR A 33 17.38 12.14 -28.03
N LEU A 34 17.83 10.92 -27.72
CA LEU A 34 16.94 9.81 -27.37
C LEU A 34 16.30 9.95 -25.98
N THR A 35 17.02 10.53 -25.00
CA THR A 35 16.49 10.72 -23.64
C THR A 35 15.35 11.74 -23.61
N GLY A 36 15.50 12.87 -24.31
CA GLY A 36 14.45 13.90 -24.37
C GLY A 36 13.18 13.46 -25.12
N TYR A 37 13.29 12.58 -26.11
CA TYR A 37 12.14 12.02 -26.81
C TYR A 37 11.36 11.02 -25.93
N LYS A 38 12.06 10.14 -25.20
CA LYS A 38 11.41 9.18 -24.27
C LYS A 38 10.70 9.87 -23.10
N GLU A 39 11.27 10.94 -22.57
CA GLU A 39 10.71 11.66 -21.43
C GLU A 39 9.37 12.34 -21.76
N LYS A 40 9.25 12.93 -22.96
CA LYS A 40 8.00 13.54 -23.44
C LYS A 40 6.90 12.50 -23.69
N MET A 41 7.25 11.32 -24.19
CA MET A 41 6.30 10.21 -24.36
C MET A 41 5.80 9.69 -23.00
N TYR A 42 6.71 9.44 -22.04
CA TYR A 42 6.32 8.96 -20.71
C TYR A 42 5.40 9.94 -19.98
N LYS A 43 5.71 11.25 -20.03
CA LYS A 43 4.90 12.28 -19.36
C LYS A 43 3.47 12.35 -19.90
N ASN A 44 3.29 12.24 -21.23
CA ASN A 44 1.96 12.30 -21.84
C ASN A 44 1.13 11.05 -21.53
N THR A 45 1.73 9.86 -21.58
CA THR A 45 1.02 8.61 -21.25
C THR A 45 0.60 8.56 -19.78
N VAL A 46 1.47 9.01 -18.86
CA VAL A 46 1.15 9.07 -17.43
C VAL A 46 0.04 10.08 -17.14
N MET A 47 0.04 11.23 -17.80
CA MET A 47 -1.04 12.21 -17.66
C MET A 47 -2.37 11.71 -18.22
N SER A 48 -2.37 10.98 -19.34
CA SER A 48 -3.59 10.35 -19.90
C SER A 48 -4.19 9.34 -18.93
N LEU A 49 -3.38 8.42 -18.40
CA LEU A 49 -3.84 7.39 -17.45
C LEU A 49 -4.35 8.00 -16.14
N LYS A 50 -3.69 9.05 -15.65
CA LYS A 50 -4.11 9.75 -14.43
C LYS A 50 -5.48 10.42 -14.60
N ASN A 51 -5.70 11.08 -15.75
CA ASN A 51 -6.96 11.76 -16.03
C ASN A 51 -8.10 10.76 -16.27
N GLU A 52 -7.83 9.66 -16.97
CA GLU A 52 -8.81 8.61 -17.21
C GLU A 52 -9.24 7.92 -15.91
N GLY A 53 -8.29 7.62 -15.01
CA GLY A 53 -8.59 7.08 -13.68
C GLY A 53 -9.42 8.03 -12.81
N ARG A 54 -9.14 9.35 -12.87
CA ARG A 54 -9.91 10.37 -12.15
C ARG A 54 -11.35 10.46 -12.69
N ASN A 55 -11.52 10.50 -14.00
CA ASN A 55 -12.83 10.59 -14.65
C ASN A 55 -13.68 9.33 -14.38
N PHE A 56 -13.05 8.15 -14.34
CA PHE A 56 -13.71 6.89 -13.98
C PHE A 56 -14.14 6.86 -12.50
N ALA A 57 -13.31 7.37 -11.59
CA ALA A 57 -13.66 7.48 -10.19
C ALA A 57 -14.82 8.48 -9.98
N GLU A 58 -14.76 9.64 -10.63
CA GLU A 58 -15.80 10.67 -10.56
C GLU A 58 -17.13 10.16 -11.14
N SER A 59 -17.11 9.38 -12.23
CA SER A 59 -18.33 8.80 -12.81
C SER A 59 -18.97 7.76 -11.87
N LYS A 60 -18.17 6.89 -11.24
CA LYS A 60 -18.66 5.90 -10.27
C LYS A 60 -19.24 6.53 -9.01
N VAL A 61 -18.60 7.59 -8.49
CA VAL A 61 -19.12 8.34 -7.34
C VAL A 61 -20.44 9.03 -7.68
N LYS A 62 -20.53 9.64 -8.87
CA LYS A 62 -21.75 10.32 -9.33
C LYS A 62 -22.90 9.34 -9.60
N GLU A 63 -22.62 8.16 -10.14
CA GLU A 63 -23.58 7.06 -10.29
C GLU A 63 -24.12 6.60 -8.92
N ALA A 64 -23.24 6.38 -7.95
CA ALA A 64 -23.61 5.99 -6.59
C ALA A 64 -24.46 7.08 -5.90
N PHE A 65 -24.07 8.34 -6.02
CA PHE A 65 -24.80 9.46 -5.42
C PHE A 65 -26.18 9.64 -6.06
N ASN A 66 -26.29 9.55 -7.38
CA ASN A 66 -27.56 9.63 -8.09
C ASN A 66 -28.51 8.45 -7.78
N SER A 67 -27.95 7.26 -7.50
CA SER A 67 -28.76 6.13 -7.01
C SER A 67 -29.31 6.36 -5.61
N PHE A 68 -28.63 7.18 -4.80
CA PHE A 68 -29.03 7.52 -3.44
C PHE A 68 -30.05 8.68 -3.41
N THR A 69 -29.94 9.66 -4.32
CA THR A 69 -30.85 10.82 -4.40
C THR A 69 -32.16 10.55 -5.14
N LYS A 70 -32.26 9.47 -5.93
CA LYS A 70 -33.50 9.06 -6.63
C LYS A 70 -34.50 8.29 -5.75
N ARG A 71 -34.38 8.29 -4.42
CA ARG A 71 -35.49 7.88 -3.54
C ARG A 71 -36.48 9.05 -3.43
N PRO A 72 -37.73 8.94 -3.93
CA PRO A 72 -38.71 9.99 -3.77
C PRO A 72 -39.14 10.06 -2.29
N THR A 73 -38.65 11.08 -1.58
CA THR A 73 -39.24 11.49 -0.30
C THR A 73 -40.44 12.37 -0.59
N ASN A 74 -41.63 11.79 -0.67
CA ASN A 74 -42.86 12.52 -0.44
C ASN A 74 -42.96 12.78 1.07
N VAL A 75 -42.34 13.84 1.58
CA VAL A 75 -42.68 14.35 2.91
C VAL A 75 -42.65 15.87 2.87
N SER A 76 -43.86 16.41 2.86
CA SER A 76 -44.18 17.79 3.15
C SER A 76 -43.55 18.23 4.46
N GLU A 77 -42.95 19.40 4.42
CA GLU A 77 -42.48 20.25 5.50
C GLU A 77 -43.42 20.21 6.72
N LYS A 78 -42.95 19.64 7.84
CA LYS A 78 -43.36 20.06 9.18
C LYS A 78 -42.34 19.66 10.25
N THR A 79 -41.65 20.67 10.76
CA THR A 79 -40.82 20.67 11.96
C THR A 79 -41.57 20.12 13.16
N GLN A 80 -41.01 19.14 13.88
CA GLN A 80 -41.23 18.92 15.32
C GLN A 80 -40.23 17.90 15.91
N SER A 81 -40.05 17.99 17.23
CA SER A 81 -38.82 17.88 18.00
C SER A 81 -38.30 16.47 18.35
N ILE A 82 -36.98 16.43 18.56
CA ILE A 82 -36.19 15.33 19.10
C ILE A 82 -36.52 15.14 20.58
N SER A 83 -37.33 14.13 20.94
CA SER A 83 -37.24 13.39 22.21
C SER A 83 -38.55 12.64 22.49
N GLU A 84 -38.77 11.49 21.87
CA GLU A 84 -39.60 10.41 22.40
C GLU A 84 -39.56 9.25 21.39
N VAL A 85 -39.89 8.05 21.83
CA VAL A 85 -40.01 6.84 21.00
C VAL A 85 -38.68 6.15 20.64
N PHE A 86 -37.81 5.92 21.63
CA PHE A 86 -37.00 4.69 21.63
C PHE A 86 -37.64 3.67 22.57
N LYS A 87 -38.60 2.90 22.05
CA LYS A 87 -38.97 1.57 22.57
C LYS A 87 -38.70 0.53 21.48
N PRO A 88 -38.03 -0.59 21.80
CA PRO A 88 -37.62 -1.58 20.81
C PRO A 88 -38.72 -2.63 20.62
N THR A 89 -39.15 -2.87 19.37
CA THR A 89 -39.95 -4.06 19.05
C THR A 89 -39.45 -4.73 17.77
N LYS A 90 -38.80 -5.87 18.02
CA LYS A 90 -38.50 -7.07 17.24
C LYS A 90 -38.99 -7.20 15.78
N LYS A 91 -38.05 -7.76 14.99
CA LYS A 91 -38.17 -8.69 13.85
C LYS A 91 -38.77 -8.14 12.55
N ALA A 92 -37.90 -7.91 11.58
CA ALA A 92 -38.20 -8.12 10.16
C ALA A 92 -37.02 -8.88 9.53
N GLU A 93 -37.36 -9.96 8.84
CA GLU A 93 -36.47 -11.02 8.36
C GLU A 93 -35.44 -10.59 7.33
N SER A 94 -34.35 -11.34 7.35
CA SER A 94 -33.24 -11.38 6.41
C SER A 94 -33.69 -11.59 4.97
N LYS A 95 -33.09 -10.83 4.05
CA LYS A 95 -32.94 -11.25 2.65
C LYS A 95 -31.50 -11.73 2.45
N GLN A 96 -31.32 -13.05 2.56
CA GLN A 96 -30.13 -13.75 2.08
C GLN A 96 -29.96 -13.48 0.58
N ILE A 97 -28.77 -13.05 0.20
CA ILE A 97 -28.23 -13.31 -1.13
C ILE A 97 -27.19 -14.40 -0.92
N ASP A 98 -27.63 -15.64 -1.01
CA ASP A 98 -26.72 -16.79 -1.01
C ASP A 98 -26.10 -16.93 -2.40
N SER A 99 -24.78 -17.09 -2.41
CA SER A 99 -24.00 -18.05 -3.22
C SER A 99 -22.76 -17.49 -3.92
N ILE A 100 -21.77 -17.05 -3.13
CA ILE A 100 -20.40 -17.56 -3.32
C ILE A 100 -19.87 -17.94 -1.92
N SER A 101 -20.08 -19.19 -1.54
CA SER A 101 -19.39 -19.79 -0.40
C SER A 101 -18.02 -20.31 -0.85
N LYS A 102 -16.99 -19.84 -0.15
CA LYS A 102 -15.57 -20.30 -0.02
C LYS A 102 -14.64 -19.09 -0.22
N ALA A 103 -13.80 -18.65 0.72
CA ALA A 103 -13.20 -19.29 1.90
C ALA A 103 -13.07 -18.29 3.07
N GLY A 104 -12.61 -18.78 4.23
CA GLY A 104 -12.13 -17.93 5.33
C GLY A 104 -11.11 -16.93 4.79
N GLY A 105 -11.50 -15.65 4.73
CA GLY A 105 -10.78 -14.62 4.00
C GLY A 105 -9.94 -13.80 4.96
N ILE A 106 -8.69 -13.56 4.58
CA ILE A 106 -7.75 -12.66 5.25
C ILE A 106 -8.43 -11.29 5.45
N THR A 107 -8.39 -10.74 6.67
CA THR A 107 -9.06 -9.47 6.97
C THR A 107 -8.23 -8.28 6.50
N ILE A 108 -8.87 -7.12 6.33
CA ILE A 108 -8.21 -5.85 5.98
C ILE A 108 -7.06 -5.55 6.96
N TRP A 109 -7.26 -5.84 8.24
CA TRP A 109 -6.25 -5.65 9.28
C TRP A 109 -5.01 -6.53 9.10
N THR A 110 -5.17 -7.75 8.57
CA THR A 110 -4.03 -8.61 8.23
C THR A 110 -3.21 -8.01 7.08
N TRP A 111 -3.85 -7.35 6.11
CA TRP A 111 -3.14 -6.65 5.04
C TRP A 111 -2.39 -5.43 5.56
N ILE A 112 -3.01 -4.63 6.43
CA ILE A 112 -2.34 -3.51 7.09
C ILE A 112 -1.12 -4.02 7.87
N TYR A 113 -1.28 -5.08 8.65
CA TYR A 113 -0.19 -5.72 9.39
C TYR A 113 0.94 -6.19 8.47
N LEU A 114 0.62 -6.81 7.31
CA LEU A 114 1.61 -7.21 6.31
C LEU A 114 2.38 -6.00 5.73
N ILE A 115 1.67 -4.91 5.42
CA ILE A 115 2.28 -3.69 4.88
C ILE A 115 3.22 -3.06 5.90
N ILE A 116 2.80 -2.93 7.16
CA ILE A 116 3.64 -2.35 8.22
C ILE A 116 4.88 -3.22 8.45
N ASN A 117 4.74 -4.55 8.46
CA ASN A 117 5.89 -5.44 8.58
C ASN A 117 6.85 -5.33 7.39
N ALA A 118 6.35 -5.21 6.16
CA ALA A 118 7.20 -5.00 4.98
C ALA A 118 7.99 -3.69 5.08
N LEU A 119 7.35 -2.62 5.55
CA LEU A 119 8.02 -1.34 5.83
C LEU A 119 9.06 -1.46 6.94
N LEU A 120 8.77 -2.25 7.99
CA LEU A 120 9.71 -2.49 9.08
C LEU A 120 10.96 -3.25 8.60
N VAL A 121 10.80 -4.27 7.75
CA VAL A 121 11.95 -4.97 7.14
C VAL A 121 12.78 -4.02 6.29
N TYR A 122 12.13 -3.19 5.46
CA TYR A 122 12.82 -2.24 4.58
C TYR A 122 13.65 -1.20 5.36
N ASN A 123 13.12 -0.67 6.47
CA ASN A 123 13.80 0.38 7.24
C ASN A 123 14.67 -0.15 8.40
N GLY A 124 14.41 -1.36 8.88
CA GLY A 124 14.83 -1.81 10.20
C GLY A 124 15.84 -2.96 10.25
N TYR A 125 16.31 -3.46 9.10
CA TYR A 125 17.22 -4.62 9.03
C TYR A 125 18.54 -4.46 9.82
N ARG A 126 18.95 -3.23 10.16
CA ARG A 126 20.26 -2.96 10.79
C ARG A 126 20.23 -2.87 12.33
N ILE A 127 19.10 -3.15 12.98
CA ILE A 127 18.93 -2.98 14.43
C ILE A 127 18.49 -4.30 15.06
N ASP A 128 19.25 -4.80 16.02
CA ASP A 128 19.00 -6.09 16.70
C ASP A 128 17.63 -6.13 17.39
N THR A 129 17.20 -4.99 17.94
CA THR A 129 15.87 -4.82 18.55
C THR A 129 14.73 -5.11 17.56
N ILE A 130 14.89 -4.70 16.30
CA ILE A 130 13.90 -4.90 15.24
C ILE A 130 13.89 -6.36 14.78
N LEU A 131 15.05 -7.01 14.80
CA LEU A 131 15.18 -8.41 14.42
C LEU A 131 14.29 -9.32 15.29
N GLY A 132 14.23 -9.07 16.61
CA GLY A 132 13.32 -9.78 17.51
C GLY A 132 11.86 -9.62 17.13
N THR A 133 11.40 -8.39 16.85
CA THR A 133 10.02 -8.12 16.41
C THR A 133 9.71 -8.83 15.08
N LEU A 134 10.64 -8.80 14.13
CA LEU A 134 10.47 -9.46 12.83
C LEU A 134 10.34 -10.98 12.97
N LEU A 135 11.08 -11.60 13.88
CA LEU A 135 10.96 -13.04 14.16
C LEU A 135 9.54 -13.39 14.65
N PHE A 136 9.01 -12.65 15.62
CA PHE A 136 7.64 -12.87 16.08
C PHE A 136 6.63 -12.65 14.96
N SER A 137 6.82 -11.62 14.13
CA SER A 137 5.93 -11.36 13.00
C SER A 137 5.93 -12.47 11.96
N VAL A 138 7.09 -13.03 11.64
CA VAL A 138 7.19 -14.18 10.72
C VAL A 138 6.45 -15.38 11.29
N VAL A 139 6.58 -15.65 12.60
CA VAL A 139 5.86 -16.74 13.26
C VAL A 139 4.34 -16.52 13.19
N VAL A 140 3.85 -15.33 13.51
CA VAL A 140 2.42 -14.99 13.41
C VAL A 140 1.91 -15.19 11.99
N LEU A 141 2.63 -14.67 10.99
CA LEU A 141 2.25 -14.82 9.58
C LEU A 141 2.22 -16.28 9.17
N LEU A 142 3.24 -17.06 9.51
CA LEU A 142 3.30 -18.49 9.21
C LEU A 142 2.07 -19.22 9.77
N PHE A 143 1.72 -18.99 11.03
CA PHE A 143 0.52 -19.60 11.63
C PHE A 143 -0.79 -19.14 10.98
N VAL A 144 -0.91 -17.86 10.64
CA VAL A 144 -2.07 -17.32 9.93
C VAL A 144 -2.18 -17.95 8.52
N PHE A 145 -1.08 -18.09 7.80
CA PHE A 145 -1.04 -18.70 6.47
C PHE A 145 -1.32 -20.20 6.50
N LEU A 146 -0.75 -20.94 7.46
CA LEU A 146 -1.07 -22.36 7.66
C LEU A 146 -2.56 -22.57 7.93
N ARG A 147 -3.19 -21.61 8.58
CA ARG A 147 -4.59 -21.69 8.96
C ARG A 147 -5.54 -20.97 8.00
N ARG A 148 -5.06 -20.41 6.89
CA ARG A 148 -5.88 -19.65 5.92
C ARG A 148 -7.07 -20.44 5.36
N SER A 149 -6.97 -21.77 5.35
CA SER A 149 -8.02 -22.67 4.86
C SER A 149 -9.12 -22.95 5.89
N LYS A 150 -8.99 -22.44 7.13
CA LYS A 150 -9.98 -22.61 8.21
C LYS A 150 -10.87 -21.36 8.31
N PRO A 151 -12.10 -21.49 8.83
CA PRO A 151 -13.05 -20.37 8.90
C PRO A 151 -12.56 -19.21 9.77
N ASN A 152 -11.77 -19.51 10.82
CA ASN A 152 -11.20 -18.53 11.75
C ASN A 152 -9.67 -18.63 11.74
N PRO A 153 -8.95 -17.77 10.99
CA PRO A 153 -7.50 -17.75 10.97
C PRO A 153 -6.91 -17.31 12.32
N TYR A 154 -7.52 -16.32 12.98
CA TYR A 154 -7.10 -15.88 14.33
C TYR A 154 -7.81 -16.69 15.41
N ASN A 155 -7.31 -17.91 15.63
CA ASN A 155 -7.74 -18.73 16.76
C ASN A 155 -7.03 -18.35 18.05
N TRP A 156 -7.48 -18.93 19.16
CA TRP A 156 -6.88 -18.77 20.47
C TRP A 156 -5.33 -18.89 20.47
N LEU A 157 -4.76 -19.87 19.74
CA LEU A 157 -3.29 -20.00 19.62
C LEU A 157 -2.64 -18.77 18.96
N VAL A 158 -3.15 -18.32 17.80
CA VAL A 158 -2.62 -17.12 17.12
C VAL A 158 -2.78 -15.88 18.00
N LYS A 159 -3.88 -15.79 18.76
CA LYS A 159 -4.08 -14.71 19.73
C LYS A 159 -3.05 -14.75 20.86
N ILE A 160 -2.68 -15.93 21.37
CA ILE A 160 -1.61 -16.04 22.38
C ILE A 160 -0.28 -15.54 21.81
N ILE A 161 0.06 -15.93 20.57
CA ILE A 161 1.30 -15.47 19.92
C ILE A 161 1.26 -13.95 19.73
N LEU A 162 0.12 -13.37 19.33
CA LEU A 162 -0.06 -11.92 19.23
C LEU A 162 0.09 -11.23 20.60
N VAL A 163 -0.46 -11.80 21.68
CA VAL A 163 -0.26 -11.26 23.04
C VAL A 163 1.21 -11.31 23.44
N LEU A 164 1.91 -12.39 23.12
CA LEU A 164 3.34 -12.53 23.40
C LEU A 164 4.16 -11.48 22.62
N GLN A 165 3.85 -11.27 21.34
CA GLN A 165 4.47 -10.22 20.52
C GLN A 165 4.20 -8.83 21.09
N MET A 166 2.96 -8.55 21.54
CA MET A 166 2.59 -7.30 22.20
C MET A 166 3.35 -7.08 23.51
N ALA A 167 3.52 -8.12 24.32
CA ALA A 167 4.31 -8.06 25.55
C ALA A 167 5.77 -7.73 25.25
N TYR A 168 6.36 -8.36 24.23
CA TYR A 168 7.70 -8.03 23.77
C TYR A 168 7.81 -6.57 23.28
N LEU A 169 6.82 -6.08 22.53
CA LEU A 169 6.77 -4.68 22.08
C LEU A 169 6.69 -3.71 23.26
N ILE A 170 5.94 -4.02 24.32
CA ILE A 170 5.87 -3.18 25.52
C ILE A 170 7.23 -3.06 26.21
N LEU A 171 8.04 -4.12 26.21
CA LEU A 171 9.40 -4.09 26.76
C LEU A 171 10.35 -3.25 25.90
N VAL A 172 10.18 -3.28 24.59
CA VAL A 172 11.05 -2.60 23.60
C VAL A 172 10.68 -1.13 23.39
N LEU A 173 9.40 -0.78 23.47
CA LEU A 173 8.90 0.58 23.17
C LEU A 173 9.57 1.71 23.99
N PRO A 174 9.84 1.56 25.31
CA PRO A 174 10.48 2.62 26.10
C PRO A 174 11.84 3.05 25.58
N GLU A 175 12.64 2.12 25.06
CA GLU A 175 13.96 2.41 24.47
C GLU A 175 13.82 3.26 23.19
N GLY A 176 12.75 3.04 22.43
CA GLY A 176 12.46 3.76 21.19
C GLY A 176 11.82 5.14 21.39
N ILE A 177 11.16 5.41 22.52
CA ILE A 177 10.47 6.70 22.76
C ILE A 177 11.48 7.86 22.87
N LEU A 178 12.68 7.59 23.38
CA LEU A 178 13.73 8.60 23.54
C LEU A 178 14.32 9.03 22.17
N TYR A 179 14.16 8.19 21.16
CA TYR A 179 14.57 8.43 19.77
C TYR A 179 13.37 8.25 18.83
N LEU A 180 12.58 9.31 18.63
CA LEU A 180 11.43 9.34 17.72
C LEU A 180 11.84 9.21 16.25
N GLY A 181 12.21 7.99 15.85
CA GLY A 181 12.52 7.61 14.48
C GLY A 181 11.34 6.95 13.77
N ILE A 182 11.45 6.81 12.45
CA ILE A 182 10.48 6.10 11.60
C ILE A 182 10.25 4.66 12.10
N ASN A 183 11.31 4.00 12.59
CA ASN A 183 11.22 2.65 13.14
C ASN A 183 10.34 2.59 14.40
N THR A 184 10.45 3.59 15.30
CA THR A 184 9.60 3.69 16.49
C THR A 184 8.13 3.87 16.09
N LEU A 185 7.84 4.70 15.08
CA LEU A 185 6.48 4.85 14.53
C LEU A 185 5.95 3.53 13.94
N LEU A 186 6.78 2.78 13.23
CA LEU A 186 6.41 1.47 12.70
C LEU A 186 6.13 0.46 13.82
N LEU A 187 6.94 0.44 14.89
CA LEU A 187 6.71 -0.43 16.06
C LEU A 187 5.39 -0.09 16.78
N ILE A 188 5.08 1.20 16.95
CA ILE A 188 3.78 1.64 17.48
C ILE A 188 2.64 1.20 16.54
N GLY A 189 2.85 1.32 15.23
CA GLY A 189 1.91 0.84 14.22
C GLY A 189 1.63 -0.66 14.34
N ILE A 190 2.68 -1.48 14.53
CA ILE A 190 2.54 -2.93 14.75
C ILE A 190 1.73 -3.18 16.03
N PHE A 191 2.08 -2.52 17.13
CA PHE A 191 1.36 -2.65 18.40
C PHE A 191 -0.15 -2.36 18.25
N ILE A 192 -0.50 -1.28 17.54
CA ILE A 192 -1.90 -0.94 17.27
C ILE A 192 -2.57 -2.02 16.42
N THR A 193 -1.90 -2.51 15.37
CA THR A 193 -2.49 -3.55 14.52
C THR A 193 -2.68 -4.88 15.24
N ASP A 194 -1.74 -5.29 16.08
CA ASP A 194 -1.84 -6.50 16.89
C ASP A 194 -3.02 -6.41 17.86
N PHE A 195 -3.16 -5.26 18.54
CA PHE A 195 -4.30 -4.97 19.41
C PHE A 195 -5.62 -5.12 18.64
N ILE A 196 -5.71 -4.53 17.44
CA ILE A 196 -6.92 -4.61 16.63
C ILE A 196 -7.18 -6.03 16.13
N LEU A 197 -6.16 -6.76 15.70
CA LEU A 197 -6.27 -8.15 15.25
C LEU A 197 -6.75 -9.09 16.36
N LEU A 198 -6.36 -8.83 17.60
CA LEU A 198 -6.79 -9.63 18.75
C LEU A 198 -8.31 -9.60 18.96
N PHE A 199 -8.94 -8.44 18.77
CA PHE A 199 -10.39 -8.25 18.97
C PHE A 199 -11.21 -8.38 17.69
N LYS A 200 -10.68 -7.92 16.55
CA LYS A 200 -11.40 -7.79 15.28
C LYS A 200 -10.86 -8.71 14.17
N GLY A 201 -9.82 -9.51 14.43
CA GLY A 201 -9.17 -10.34 13.41
C GLY A 201 -10.06 -11.38 12.73
N ASN A 202 -11.16 -11.80 13.36
CA ASN A 202 -12.15 -12.71 12.75
C ASN A 202 -13.43 -12.00 12.27
N LYS A 203 -13.55 -10.68 12.48
CA LYS A 203 -14.71 -9.90 12.01
C LYS A 203 -14.42 -9.45 10.58
N LYS A 204 -15.19 -9.97 9.63
CA LYS A 204 -15.16 -9.53 8.23
C LYS A 204 -15.91 -8.22 8.07
#